data_AF-A0A1A9RYR9-F1
#
_entry.id   AF-A0A1A9RYR9-F1
#
_cell.length_a   1.000
_cell.length_b   1.000
_cell.length_c   1.000
_cell.angle_alpha   90.00
_cell.angle_beta   90.00
_cell.angle_gamma   90.00
#
_symmetry.space_group_name_H-M   'P 1'
#
loop_
_entity.id
_entity.type
_entity.pdbx_description
1 polymer ?
#
loop_
_entity_poly.entity_id
_entity_poly.type
_entity_poly.pdbx_seq_one_letter_code
_entity_poly.pdbx_strand_id
1 'polypeptide(L)'
;MKRPLPLLAALFLLTACQKDAAMPTATSSPTPPKTNEEILAAAEEHLAAYRYFDAAAWAYELKQRGVALPPRLQAVLDEERYNPAAPICTGSIYHLQPQQLARVQSLAEHGDRAAAHRLWQYYTFSAPNRDTAEGQAAADYWVKQAGEPE
;
A
#
# COMPACT_ATOMS: atom_id res chain seq x y z
N MET A 1 50.57 -28.82 -58.50
CA MET A 1 49.75 -27.78 -59.16
C MET A 1 48.83 -27.14 -58.12
N LYS A 2 48.76 -25.80 -58.16
CA LYS A 2 47.82 -24.86 -57.51
C LYS A 2 47.88 -24.67 -55.98
N ARG A 3 48.01 -23.38 -55.66
CA ARG A 3 48.38 -22.67 -54.43
C ARG A 3 47.23 -22.59 -53.39
N PRO A 4 47.55 -22.33 -52.12
CA PRO A 4 46.58 -22.06 -51.06
C PRO A 4 46.07 -20.62 -51.16
N LEU A 5 44.83 -20.36 -50.70
CA LEU A 5 44.35 -19.00 -50.47
C LEU A 5 43.89 -18.86 -49.00
N PRO A 6 44.44 -17.90 -48.24
CA PRO A 6 44.31 -17.78 -46.80
C PRO A 6 43.10 -16.92 -46.38
N LEU A 7 42.41 -17.31 -45.32
CA LEU A 7 41.47 -16.47 -44.58
C LEU A 7 42.25 -15.63 -43.58
N LEU A 8 42.55 -14.37 -43.94
CA LEU A 8 43.05 -13.37 -43.02
C LEU A 8 42.77 -11.97 -43.58
N ALA A 9 41.72 -11.32 -43.09
CA ALA A 9 41.64 -9.85 -43.07
C ALA A 9 40.48 -9.37 -42.19
N ALA A 10 40.86 -8.62 -41.14
CA ALA A 10 40.11 -7.57 -40.46
C ALA A 10 38.86 -8.02 -39.65
N LEU A 11 38.66 -7.63 -38.38
CA LEU A 11 38.90 -6.32 -37.81
C LEU A 11 39.58 -6.39 -36.44
N PHE A 12 40.66 -5.63 -36.33
CA PHE A 12 41.23 -5.16 -35.09
C PHE A 12 40.29 -4.16 -34.39
N LEU A 13 40.12 -4.36 -33.09
CA LEU A 13 40.08 -3.38 -31.99
C LEU A 13 39.83 -1.91 -32.35
N LEU A 14 38.69 -1.38 -31.91
CA LEU A 14 38.56 0.02 -31.50
C LEU A 14 37.97 0.08 -30.08
N THR A 15 38.87 0.36 -29.15
CA THR A 15 38.62 0.96 -27.84
C THR A 15 38.09 2.38 -28.00
N ALA A 16 37.06 2.78 -27.26
CA ALA A 16 36.97 4.08 -26.58
C ALA A 16 35.62 4.22 -25.84
N CYS A 17 35.70 4.50 -24.54
CA CYS A 17 34.61 5.08 -23.77
C CYS A 17 34.04 6.33 -24.47
N GLN A 18 32.73 6.41 -24.57
CA GLN A 18 32.00 7.69 -24.55
C GLN A 18 30.98 7.55 -23.41
N LYS A 19 31.31 8.06 -22.22
CA LYS A 19 31.01 9.44 -21.76
C LYS A 19 29.50 9.64 -21.63
N ASP A 20 29.05 9.44 -20.39
CA ASP A 20 27.84 9.93 -19.73
C ASP A 20 26.70 10.41 -20.65
N ALA A 21 25.73 9.52 -20.87
CA ALA A 21 24.36 9.98 -21.01
C ALA A 21 23.86 10.32 -19.59
N ALA A 22 24.02 11.57 -19.19
CA ALA A 22 23.34 12.11 -18.03
C ALA A 22 21.83 11.90 -18.23
N MET A 23 21.29 10.86 -17.59
CA MET A 23 19.85 10.72 -17.41
C MET A 23 19.36 11.99 -16.72
N PRO A 24 18.25 12.59 -17.17
CA PRO A 24 17.59 13.60 -16.36
C PRO A 24 17.14 12.88 -15.08
N THR A 25 17.87 13.09 -13.99
CA THR A 25 17.34 12.82 -12.67
C THR A 25 16.13 13.73 -12.55
N ALA A 26 14.94 13.17 -12.72
CA ALA A 26 13.75 13.77 -12.17
C ALA A 26 13.99 13.83 -10.67
N THR A 27 14.60 14.92 -10.22
CA THR A 27 14.59 15.32 -8.83
C THR A 27 13.13 15.57 -8.54
N SER A 28 12.45 14.50 -8.10
CA SER A 28 11.18 14.61 -7.40
C SER A 28 11.47 15.62 -6.30
N SER A 29 10.95 16.84 -6.47
CA SER A 29 11.15 17.88 -5.47
C SER A 29 10.66 17.28 -4.15
N PRO A 30 11.45 17.36 -3.07
CA PRO A 30 10.99 16.82 -1.81
C PRO A 30 9.73 17.59 -1.44
N THR A 31 8.58 16.90 -1.47
CA THR A 31 7.37 17.37 -0.80
C THR A 31 7.80 17.82 0.59
N PRO A 32 7.41 19.02 1.06
CA PRO A 32 7.80 19.47 2.38
C PRO A 32 7.46 18.38 3.41
N PRO A 33 8.35 18.11 4.38
CA PRO A 33 8.08 17.11 5.39
C PRO A 33 6.79 17.50 6.12
N LYS A 34 5.80 16.59 6.14
CA LYS A 34 4.54 16.83 6.85
C LYS A 34 4.83 17.20 8.31
N THR A 35 4.14 18.22 8.80
CA THR A 35 4.12 18.59 10.23
C THR A 35 3.51 17.47 11.07
N ASN A 36 3.76 17.47 12.37
CA ASN A 36 3.18 16.47 13.28
C ASN A 36 1.64 16.53 13.30
N GLU A 37 1.07 17.72 13.14
CA GLU A 37 -0.37 17.95 13.08
C GLU A 37 -0.99 17.38 11.80
N GLU A 38 -0.34 17.55 10.66
CA GLU A 38 -0.79 16.96 9.39
C GLU A 38 -0.72 15.43 9.40
N ILE A 39 0.31 14.85 10.03
CA ILE A 39 0.41 13.39 10.18
C ILE A 39 -0.65 12.87 11.12
N LEU A 40 -0.90 13.57 12.22
CA LEU A 40 -1.97 13.22 13.15
C LEU A 40 -3.32 13.26 12.45
N ALA A 41 -3.63 14.33 11.71
CA ALA A 41 -4.86 14.44 10.95
C ALA A 41 -5.01 13.29 9.94
N ALA A 42 -3.94 12.95 9.20
CA ALA A 42 -3.95 11.84 8.26
C ALA A 42 -4.19 10.48 8.96
N ALA A 43 -3.54 10.23 10.10
CA ALA A 43 -3.74 9.01 10.86
C ALA A 43 -5.21 8.84 11.30
N GLU A 44 -5.81 9.94 11.76
CA GLU A 44 -7.20 9.95 12.21
C GLU A 44 -8.19 9.81 11.05
N GLU A 45 -7.91 10.42 9.90
CA GLU A 45 -8.71 10.26 8.68
C GLU A 45 -8.69 8.81 8.20
N HIS A 46 -7.50 8.18 8.17
CA HIS A 46 -7.39 6.77 7.82
C HIS A 46 -8.14 5.87 8.82
N LEU A 47 -8.07 6.16 10.11
CA LEU A 47 -8.82 5.42 11.12
C LEU A 47 -10.34 5.58 10.95
N ALA A 48 -10.81 6.80 10.68
CA ALA A 48 -12.23 7.08 10.42
C ALA A 48 -12.73 6.35 9.16
N ALA A 49 -11.87 6.12 8.17
CA ALA A 49 -12.14 5.33 6.97
C ALA A 49 -11.89 3.81 7.16
N TYR A 50 -11.68 3.33 8.39
CA TYR A 50 -11.40 1.93 8.72
C TYR A 50 -10.15 1.35 8.03
N ARG A 51 -9.18 2.20 7.67
CA ARG A 51 -7.89 1.84 7.07
C ARG A 51 -6.83 1.64 8.14
N TYR A 52 -6.98 0.56 8.92
CA TYR A 52 -6.16 0.30 10.12
C TYR A 52 -4.65 0.27 9.85
N PHE A 53 -4.21 -0.40 8.77
CA PHE A 53 -2.80 -0.47 8.41
C PHE A 53 -2.18 0.92 8.20
N ASP A 54 -2.85 1.79 7.43
CA ASP A 54 -2.36 3.14 7.15
C ASP A 54 -2.39 4.02 8.41
N ALA A 55 -3.46 3.93 9.20
CA ALA A 55 -3.57 4.62 10.48
C ALA A 55 -2.43 4.21 11.44
N ALA A 56 -2.11 2.92 11.51
CA ALA A 56 -1.00 2.41 12.31
C ALA A 56 0.36 2.87 11.78
N ALA A 57 0.54 2.94 10.46
CA ALA A 57 1.78 3.44 9.85
C ALA A 57 2.06 4.91 10.22
N TRP A 58 1.04 5.78 10.13
CA TRP A 58 1.18 7.18 10.52
C TRP A 58 1.30 7.36 12.05
N ALA A 59 0.58 6.56 12.84
CA ALA A 59 0.74 6.54 14.30
C ALA A 59 2.16 6.11 14.71
N TYR A 60 2.73 5.12 14.02
CA TYR A 60 4.12 4.72 14.23
C TYR A 60 5.09 5.87 13.92
N GLU A 61 4.88 6.61 12.83
CA GLU A 61 5.71 7.76 12.50
C GLU A 61 5.68 8.85 13.58
N LEU A 62 4.50 9.19 14.11
CA LEU A 62 4.38 10.12 15.23
C LEU A 62 5.16 9.65 16.46
N LYS A 63 5.09 8.35 16.77
CA LYS A 63 5.86 7.76 17.88
C LYS A 63 7.37 7.87 17.64
N GLN A 64 7.84 7.67 16.41
CA GLN A 64 9.26 7.87 16.06
C GLN A 64 9.71 9.32 16.23
N ARG A 65 8.79 10.27 16.06
CA ARG A 65 9.03 11.71 16.28
C ARG A 65 8.91 12.13 17.76
N GLY A 66 8.67 11.19 18.68
CA GLY A 66 8.49 11.48 20.10
C GLY A 66 7.16 12.15 20.44
N VAL A 67 6.18 12.11 19.53
CA VAL A 67 4.83 12.66 19.77
C VAL A 67 4.01 11.64 20.56
N ALA A 68 3.36 12.09 21.63
CA ALA A 68 2.41 11.27 22.36
C ALA A 68 1.16 11.02 21.50
N LEU A 69 0.79 9.74 21.35
CA LEU A 69 -0.37 9.35 20.55
C LEU A 69 -1.68 9.52 21.35
N PRO A 70 -2.77 10.00 20.71
CA PRO A 70 -4.11 9.85 21.27
C PRO A 70 -4.43 8.36 21.55
N PRO A 71 -5.26 8.05 22.57
CA PRO A 71 -5.55 6.67 22.96
C PRO A 71 -6.06 5.78 21.82
N ARG A 72 -6.86 6.33 20.90
CA ARG A 72 -7.39 5.57 19.75
C ARG A 72 -6.31 5.17 18.74
N LEU A 73 -5.34 6.05 18.46
CA LEU A 73 -4.23 5.73 17.55
C LEU A 73 -3.23 4.78 18.21
N GLN A 74 -3.03 4.90 19.53
CA GLN A 74 -2.25 3.93 20.28
C GLN A 74 -2.87 2.53 20.22
N ALA A 75 -4.20 2.42 20.43
CA ALA A 75 -4.91 1.15 20.33
C ALA A 75 -4.80 0.52 18.93
N VAL A 76 -4.92 1.31 17.86
CA VAL A 76 -4.75 0.81 16.48
C VAL A 76 -3.33 0.31 16.25
N LEU A 77 -2.32 1.05 16.70
CA LEU A 77 -0.92 0.64 16.56
C LEU A 77 -0.64 -0.68 17.28
N ASP A 78 -1.21 -0.86 18.48
CA ASP A 78 -1.05 -2.07 19.29
C ASP A 78 -1.81 -3.26 18.69
N GLU A 79 -3.05 -3.04 18.23
CA GLU A 79 -3.89 -4.06 17.60
C GLU A 79 -3.27 -4.55 16.28
N GLU A 80 -2.84 -3.62 15.41
CA GLU A 80 -2.18 -3.94 14.13
C GLU A 80 -0.84 -4.65 14.29
N ARG A 81 -0.23 -4.57 15.49
CA ARG A 81 1.13 -5.07 15.75
C ARG A 81 2.09 -4.60 14.64
N TYR A 82 1.95 -3.32 14.27
CA TYR A 82 2.58 -2.77 13.07
C TYR A 82 4.10 -2.99 13.09
N ASN A 83 4.59 -3.62 12.03
CA ASN A 83 6.00 -3.86 11.83
C ASN A 83 6.46 -3.11 10.56
N PRO A 84 7.21 -2.01 10.68
CA PRO A 84 7.67 -1.24 9.52
C PRO A 84 8.64 -2.02 8.62
N ALA A 85 9.21 -3.13 9.10
CA ALA A 85 10.09 -4.00 8.32
C ALA A 85 9.35 -5.14 7.60
N ALA A 86 8.04 -5.30 7.83
CA ALA A 86 7.26 -6.31 7.12
C ALA A 86 7.07 -5.90 5.65
N PRO A 87 7.11 -6.85 4.69
CA PRO A 87 6.77 -6.56 3.30
C PRO A 87 5.34 -6.03 3.21
N ILE A 88 5.18 -4.89 2.54
CA ILE A 88 3.85 -4.32 2.27
C ILE A 88 3.30 -4.98 1.01
N CYS A 89 2.11 -5.58 1.11
CA CYS A 89 1.39 -6.12 -0.03
C CYS A 89 -0.08 -5.67 -0.01
N THR A 90 -0.75 -5.75 -1.16
CA THR A 90 -2.18 -5.40 -1.27
C THR A 90 -3.01 -6.14 -0.21
N GLY A 91 -2.73 -7.44 -0.01
CA GLY A 91 -3.40 -8.24 1.00
C GLY A 91 -3.22 -7.71 2.43
N SER A 92 -2.05 -7.18 2.79
CA SER A 92 -1.81 -6.62 4.13
C SER A 92 -2.49 -5.26 4.32
N ILE A 93 -2.53 -4.41 3.29
CA ILE A 93 -3.17 -3.08 3.35
C ILE A 93 -4.68 -3.21 3.57
N TYR A 94 -5.32 -4.18 2.91
CA TYR A 94 -6.77 -4.39 2.98
C TYR A 94 -7.18 -5.43 4.01
N HIS A 95 -6.24 -5.99 4.76
CA HIS A 95 -6.56 -6.94 5.82
C HIS A 95 -7.42 -6.27 6.89
N LEU A 96 -8.34 -7.06 7.44
CA LEU A 96 -9.06 -6.75 8.66
C LEU A 96 -8.83 -7.93 9.59
N GLN A 97 -8.34 -7.63 10.80
CA GLN A 97 -8.27 -8.63 11.84
C GLN A 97 -9.67 -9.07 12.25
N PRO A 98 -9.86 -10.27 12.84
CA PRO A 98 -11.19 -10.77 13.20
C PRO A 98 -12.03 -9.78 14.04
N GLN A 99 -11.40 -9.05 14.97
CA GLN A 99 -12.09 -8.07 15.81
C GLN A 99 -12.50 -6.82 15.02
N GLN A 100 -11.65 -6.36 14.11
CA GLN A 100 -11.94 -5.25 13.21
C GLN A 100 -13.04 -5.62 12.23
N LEU A 101 -12.94 -6.81 11.62
CA LEU A 101 -13.93 -7.33 10.69
C LEU A 101 -15.33 -7.35 11.34
N ALA A 102 -15.46 -7.92 12.54
CA ALA A 102 -16.73 -7.95 13.26
C ALA A 102 -17.28 -6.53 13.55
N ARG A 103 -16.41 -5.60 13.95
CA ARG A 103 -16.79 -4.21 14.24
C ARG A 103 -17.24 -3.47 12.98
N VAL A 104 -16.47 -3.56 11.90
CA VAL A 104 -16.75 -2.92 10.61
C VAL A 104 -18.00 -3.53 9.98
N GLN A 105 -18.19 -4.84 10.05
CA GLN A 105 -19.44 -5.52 9.64
C GLN A 105 -20.65 -4.95 10.37
N SER A 106 -20.60 -4.90 11.71
CA SER A 106 -21.70 -4.35 12.49
C SER A 106 -22.01 -2.89 12.11
N LEU A 107 -21.00 -2.05 11.91
CA LEU A 107 -21.21 -0.65 11.52
C LEU A 107 -21.83 -0.54 10.11
N ALA A 108 -21.36 -1.34 9.16
CA ALA A 108 -21.89 -1.37 7.81
C ALA A 108 -23.35 -1.86 7.76
N GLU A 109 -23.70 -2.85 8.59
CA GLU A 109 -25.08 -3.33 8.74
C GLU A 109 -26.02 -2.25 9.29
N HIS A 110 -25.49 -1.31 10.08
CA HIS A 110 -26.22 -0.14 10.56
C HIS A 110 -26.16 1.07 9.62
N GLY A 111 -25.71 0.87 8.38
CA GLY A 111 -25.75 1.88 7.32
C GLY A 111 -24.51 2.76 7.21
N ASP A 112 -23.41 2.45 7.90
CA ASP A 112 -22.14 3.14 7.68
C ASP A 112 -21.56 2.77 6.30
N ARG A 113 -21.60 3.74 5.39
CA ARG A 113 -21.13 3.57 4.01
C ARG A 113 -19.61 3.44 3.90
N ALA A 114 -18.85 4.07 4.79
CA ALA A 114 -17.40 3.92 4.81
C ALA A 114 -17.00 2.53 5.31
N ALA A 115 -17.73 1.99 6.29
CA ALA A 115 -17.55 0.62 6.75
C ALA A 115 -17.90 -0.38 5.64
N ALA A 116 -19.02 -0.19 4.94
CA ALA A 116 -19.39 -1.01 3.79
C ALA A 116 -18.33 -0.96 2.67
N HIS A 117 -17.82 0.23 2.34
CA HIS A 117 -16.74 0.39 1.37
C HIS A 117 -15.47 -0.36 1.80
N ARG A 118 -15.12 -0.30 3.10
CA ARG A 118 -13.98 -1.06 3.63
C ARG A 118 -14.19 -2.57 3.52
N LEU A 119 -15.40 -3.07 3.77
CA LEU A 119 -15.71 -4.51 3.64
C LEU A 119 -15.61 -4.96 2.18
N TRP A 120 -16.08 -4.15 1.23
CA TRP A 120 -15.86 -4.43 -0.19
C TRP A 120 -14.36 -4.59 -0.48
N GLN A 121 -13.53 -3.63 -0.07
CA GLN A 121 -12.07 -3.72 -0.26
C GLN A 121 -11.48 -4.99 0.39
N TYR A 122 -11.91 -5.33 1.61
CA TYR A 122 -11.46 -6.55 2.29
C TYR A 122 -11.80 -7.81 1.48
N TYR A 123 -13.06 -7.99 1.09
CA TYR A 123 -13.49 -9.17 0.34
C TYR A 123 -12.89 -9.24 -1.07
N THR A 124 -12.60 -8.10 -1.70
CA THR A 124 -11.91 -8.06 -3.00
C THR A 124 -10.42 -8.39 -2.89
N PHE A 125 -9.72 -7.89 -1.86
CA PHE A 125 -8.25 -7.87 -1.89
C PHE A 125 -7.56 -8.74 -0.84
N SER A 126 -8.22 -9.07 0.28
CA SER A 126 -7.54 -9.67 1.45
C SER A 126 -8.24 -10.90 2.03
N ALA A 127 -9.57 -11.01 1.87
CA ALA A 127 -10.33 -12.10 2.46
C ALA A 127 -9.78 -13.48 2.03
N PRO A 128 -9.72 -14.46 2.95
CA PRO A 128 -9.24 -15.81 2.62
C PRO A 128 -10.03 -16.48 1.48
N ASN A 129 -11.30 -16.10 1.31
CA ASN A 129 -12.20 -16.61 0.31
C ASN A 129 -12.38 -15.67 -0.91
N ARG A 130 -11.52 -14.66 -1.10
CA ARG A 130 -11.66 -13.66 -2.18
C ARG A 130 -11.79 -14.27 -3.59
N ASP A 131 -11.12 -15.39 -3.83
CA ASP A 131 -11.06 -16.05 -5.14
C ASP A 131 -12.22 -17.05 -5.33
N THR A 132 -13.24 -17.01 -4.45
CA THR A 132 -14.41 -17.89 -4.46
C THR A 132 -15.67 -17.13 -4.83
N ALA A 133 -16.71 -17.85 -5.26
CA ALA A 133 -18.02 -17.25 -5.55
C ALA A 133 -18.65 -16.57 -4.31
N GLU A 134 -18.40 -17.10 -3.12
CA GLU A 134 -18.89 -16.49 -1.86
C GLU A 134 -18.17 -15.17 -1.57
N GLY A 135 -16.84 -15.13 -1.74
CA GLY A 135 -16.06 -13.90 -1.59
C GLY A 135 -16.50 -12.82 -2.59
N GLN A 136 -16.74 -13.20 -3.84
CA GLN A 136 -17.25 -12.27 -4.85
C GLN A 136 -18.65 -11.76 -4.50
N ALA A 137 -19.56 -12.63 -4.08
CA ALA A 137 -20.91 -12.23 -3.67
C ALA A 137 -20.88 -11.28 -2.47
N ALA A 138 -19.96 -11.49 -1.52
CA ALA A 138 -19.76 -10.58 -0.39
C ALA A 138 -19.24 -9.21 -0.85
N ALA A 139 -18.25 -9.18 -1.75
CA ALA A 139 -17.76 -7.93 -2.33
C ALA A 139 -18.88 -7.16 -3.07
N ASP A 140 -19.64 -7.85 -3.92
CA ASP A 140 -20.75 -7.28 -4.68
C ASP A 140 -21.88 -6.77 -3.78
N TYR A 141 -22.12 -7.43 -2.64
CA TYR A 141 -23.07 -6.97 -1.64
C TYR A 141 -22.59 -5.67 -1.00
N TRP A 142 -21.36 -5.64 -0.50
CA TRP A 142 -20.85 -4.50 0.25
C TRP A 142 -20.61 -3.25 -0.61
N VAL A 143 -20.22 -3.41 -1.88
CA VAL A 143 -20.10 -2.25 -2.78
C VAL A 143 -21.46 -1.59 -3.03
N LYS A 144 -22.55 -2.36 -3.10
CA LYS A 144 -23.90 -1.80 -3.20
C LYS A 144 -24.31 -1.06 -1.92
N GLN A 145 -23.95 -1.58 -0.75
CA GLN A 145 -24.23 -0.91 0.54
C GLN A 145 -23.38 0.37 0.73
N ALA A 146 -22.17 0.41 0.17
CA ALA A 146 -21.36 1.62 0.13
C ALA A 146 -21.98 2.71 -0.75
N GLY A 147 -22.90 2.33 -1.65
CA GLY A 147 -23.51 3.14 -2.70
C GLY A 147 -22.52 3.46 -3.83
N GLU A 148 -23.03 4.01 -4.93
CA GLU A 148 -22.20 4.41 -6.09
C GLU A 148 -21.08 5.35 -5.62
N PRO A 149 -19.84 5.16 -6.10
CA PRO A 149 -18.81 6.19 -5.94
C PRO A 149 -19.26 7.45 -6.69
N GLU A 150 -19.39 8.57 -5.98
CA GLU A 150 -19.57 9.89 -6.61
C GLU A 150 -18.33 10.32 -7.41
#